data_AF-A0AAD9D8E8-F1
#
_entry.id   AF-A0AAD9D8E8-F1
#
_cell.length_a   1.000
_cell.length_b   1.000
_cell.length_c   1.000
_cell.angle_alpha   90.00
_cell.angle_beta   90.00
_cell.angle_gamma   90.00
#
_symmetry.space_group_name_H-M   'P 1'
#
loop_
_entity.id
_entity.type
_entity.pdbx_description
1 polymer ?
#
loop_
_entity_poly.entity_id
_entity_poly.type
_entity_poly.pdbx_seq_one_letter_code
_entity_poly.pdbx_strand_id
1 'polypeptide(L)'
;MHPLISRWSDEDFWRKLCPHLSISTNGDGDSCTSTSNVQPKYYEQKERQELLDRLIDDGYALLDEPCNDGLKEKVGKAISNLELQHSIPATFALLFNETWQLAAESKQLLLQKQNEGILQSHGKMRFNFDMLAWHIDPRRKQVGFSPHRDRQPDTLDALKQSFYSDGQAKYITHWIALADANPNNSCLYVIPKQFDPGYLEGDDPPESSTDESKTDSENNTESSSSDSGSFSDPLSRALPTKQSYQNIRALPRKEGESIIFTHRILHWGSAGNPRASKLHPRVAISFVYSDVDYEAPYLTNFSMDDDKLPPFSLRLLLVCSQLLIYYQRFDNLTTQHLRACYEYCKQHADELNDAYRKKVFVEFVKAMKERRDGVEDDGDDDKAALVKDKEGSRNDNDGDDSDDEEAMLEAMLENSDQFDDDFDDEYYDSDDCGKHKSKRARIG
;
A
#
# COMPACT_ATOMS: atom_id res chain seq x y z
N MET A 1 12.14 25.41 6.59
CA MET A 1 11.77 24.46 5.52
C MET A 1 12.90 23.45 5.38
N HIS A 2 12.59 22.16 5.56
CA HIS A 2 13.60 21.08 5.53
C HIS A 2 14.37 21.09 4.19
N PRO A 3 15.71 20.86 4.15
CA PRO A 3 16.50 20.94 2.92
C PRO A 3 16.02 20.03 1.79
N LEU A 4 15.47 18.85 2.13
CA LEU A 4 14.86 17.95 1.14
C LEU A 4 13.60 18.54 0.52
N ILE A 5 12.73 19.19 1.32
CA ILE A 5 11.50 19.82 0.82
C ILE A 5 11.84 20.93 -0.17
N SER A 6 12.84 21.76 0.14
CA SER A 6 13.26 22.83 -0.77
C SER A 6 13.70 22.29 -2.13
N ARG A 7 14.28 21.08 -2.17
CA ARG A 7 14.72 20.43 -3.40
C ARG A 7 13.59 19.71 -4.12
N TRP A 8 12.70 19.03 -3.39
CA TRP A 8 11.57 18.31 -3.97
C TRP A 8 10.49 19.23 -4.52
N SER A 9 10.33 20.42 -3.96
CA SER A 9 9.41 21.44 -4.46
C SER A 9 9.93 22.17 -5.71
N ASP A 10 11.19 21.95 -6.12
CA ASP A 10 11.78 22.56 -7.32
C ASP A 10 11.46 21.72 -8.57
N GLU A 11 10.56 22.21 -9.43
CA GLU A 11 10.23 21.54 -10.70
C GLU A 11 11.47 21.33 -11.59
N ASP A 12 12.41 22.28 -11.63
CA ASP A 12 13.61 22.19 -12.47
C ASP A 12 14.57 21.10 -11.99
N PHE A 13 14.57 20.81 -10.70
CA PHE A 13 15.29 19.68 -10.15
C PHE A 13 14.80 18.37 -10.81
N TRP A 14 13.50 18.15 -10.87
CA TRP A 14 12.91 16.95 -11.47
C TRP A 14 13.07 16.88 -12.99
N ARG A 15 12.92 18.02 -13.69
CA ARG A 15 13.17 18.10 -15.14
C ARG A 15 14.60 17.71 -15.50
N LYS A 16 15.59 18.04 -14.64
CA LYS A 16 16.99 17.63 -14.85
C LYS A 16 17.19 16.12 -14.68
N LEU A 17 16.47 15.49 -13.75
CA LEU A 17 16.57 14.03 -13.53
C LEU A 17 15.91 13.23 -14.67
N CYS A 18 14.73 13.67 -15.12
CA CYS A 18 13.98 13.02 -16.20
C CYS A 18 13.72 14.01 -17.35
N PRO A 19 14.73 14.38 -18.16
CA PRO A 19 14.59 15.38 -19.21
C PRO A 19 13.69 14.95 -20.38
N HIS A 20 13.31 13.67 -20.44
CA HIS A 20 12.37 13.11 -21.42
C HIS A 20 10.90 13.17 -20.96
N LEU A 21 10.64 13.67 -19.76
CA LEU A 21 9.30 13.85 -19.18
C LEU A 21 8.98 15.33 -18.96
N SER A 22 7.69 15.59 -18.77
CA SER A 22 7.15 16.93 -18.67
C SER A 22 6.55 17.18 -17.28
N ILE A 23 6.67 18.41 -16.80
CA ILE A 23 5.91 18.93 -15.65
C ILE A 23 5.20 20.18 -16.16
N SER A 24 3.89 20.30 -15.95
CA SER A 24 3.17 21.53 -16.30
C SER A 24 3.42 22.56 -15.21
N THR A 25 3.83 23.77 -15.58
CA THR A 25 3.91 24.89 -14.63
C THR A 25 2.50 25.34 -14.25
N ASN A 26 2.29 25.64 -12.97
CA ASN A 26 0.99 26.03 -12.40
C ASN A 26 0.15 26.92 -13.33
N GLY A 27 -1.02 26.42 -13.73
CA GLY A 27 -2.06 27.22 -14.40
C GLY A 27 -2.16 27.08 -15.92
N ASP A 28 -1.22 26.39 -16.57
CA ASP A 28 -1.47 25.96 -17.95
C ASP A 28 -2.50 24.83 -17.92
N GLY A 29 -3.64 25.05 -18.58
CA GLY A 29 -4.75 24.09 -18.70
C GLY A 29 -4.38 22.84 -19.51
N ASP A 30 -3.24 22.23 -19.22
CA ASP A 30 -2.79 20.99 -19.83
C ASP A 30 -3.77 19.89 -19.44
N SER A 31 -4.49 19.42 -20.45
CA SER A 31 -5.39 18.30 -20.30
C SER A 31 -4.59 17.00 -20.22
N CYS A 32 -5.03 16.07 -19.38
CA CYS A 32 -4.55 14.68 -19.36
C CYS A 32 -4.72 13.98 -20.71
N THR A 33 -5.52 14.54 -21.63
CA THR A 33 -5.83 13.98 -22.95
C THR A 33 -5.07 14.64 -24.11
N SER A 34 -4.26 15.67 -23.84
CA SER A 34 -3.74 16.58 -24.88
C SER A 34 -2.63 16.03 -25.78
N THR A 35 -2.13 14.82 -25.56
CA THR A 35 -0.90 14.33 -26.24
C THR A 35 -1.04 13.00 -27.01
N SER A 36 -2.17 12.30 -26.97
CA SER A 36 -2.33 11.05 -27.72
C SER A 36 -3.28 11.22 -28.92
N ASN A 37 -2.70 11.29 -30.13
CA ASN A 37 -3.42 11.00 -31.38
C ASN A 37 -3.81 9.50 -31.50
N VAL A 38 -3.60 8.71 -30.45
CA VAL A 38 -3.95 7.30 -30.38
C VAL A 38 -5.41 7.22 -29.95
N GLN A 39 -6.26 6.75 -30.86
CA GLN A 39 -7.65 6.46 -30.50
C GLN A 39 -7.65 5.43 -29.36
N PRO A 40 -8.34 5.70 -28.25
CA PRO A 40 -8.52 4.74 -27.17
C PRO A 40 -9.04 3.44 -27.77
N LYS A 41 -8.41 2.30 -27.43
CA LYS A 41 -8.95 1.01 -27.87
C LYS A 41 -10.15 0.69 -26.99
N TYR A 42 -11.31 0.57 -27.63
CA TYR A 42 -12.56 0.27 -26.94
C TYR A 42 -12.79 -1.23 -26.95
N TYR A 43 -12.95 -1.82 -25.76
CA TYR A 43 -13.48 -3.18 -25.64
C TYR A 43 -14.94 -3.18 -26.08
N GLU A 44 -15.33 -4.21 -26.82
CA GLU A 44 -16.74 -4.40 -27.15
C GLU A 44 -17.56 -4.68 -25.88
N GLN A 45 -18.87 -4.41 -25.92
CA GLN A 45 -19.75 -4.61 -24.75
C GLN A 45 -19.64 -6.03 -24.17
N LYS A 46 -19.52 -7.04 -25.04
CA LYS A 46 -19.38 -8.43 -24.62
C LYS A 46 -18.04 -8.67 -23.90
N GLU A 47 -16.94 -8.16 -24.43
CA GLU A 47 -15.61 -8.30 -23.81
C GLU A 47 -15.56 -7.60 -22.45
N ARG A 48 -16.15 -6.41 -22.33
CA ARG A 48 -16.26 -5.72 -21.04
C ARG A 48 -17.06 -6.51 -20.02
N GLN A 49 -18.16 -7.12 -20.45
CA GLN A 49 -18.95 -7.98 -19.57
C GLN A 49 -18.15 -9.21 -19.14
N GLU A 50 -17.42 -9.86 -20.05
CA GLU A 50 -16.57 -11.00 -19.71
C GLU A 50 -15.47 -10.59 -18.69
N LEU A 51 -14.86 -9.43 -18.85
CA LEU A 51 -13.87 -8.91 -17.89
C LEU A 51 -14.49 -8.63 -16.52
N LEU A 52 -15.69 -8.04 -16.49
CA LEU A 52 -16.43 -7.79 -15.25
C LEU A 52 -16.83 -9.10 -14.56
N ASP A 53 -17.32 -10.08 -15.31
CA ASP A 53 -17.69 -11.40 -14.79
C ASP A 53 -16.47 -12.08 -14.17
N ARG A 54 -15.30 -12.00 -14.81
CA ARG A 54 -14.03 -12.51 -14.25
C ARG A 54 -13.65 -11.80 -12.96
N LEU A 55 -13.81 -10.49 -12.88
CA LEU A 55 -13.55 -9.73 -11.67
C LEU A 55 -14.48 -10.13 -10.51
N ILE A 56 -15.75 -10.41 -10.82
CA ILE A 56 -16.75 -10.86 -9.83
C ILE A 56 -16.48 -12.30 -9.38
N ASP A 57 -16.20 -13.21 -10.32
CA ASP A 57 -16.10 -14.65 -10.08
C ASP A 57 -14.74 -15.06 -9.51
N ASP A 58 -13.65 -14.49 -10.02
CA ASP A 58 -12.28 -14.86 -9.65
C ASP A 58 -11.61 -13.81 -8.74
N GLY A 59 -12.17 -12.59 -8.63
CA GLY A 59 -11.58 -11.48 -7.88
C GLY A 59 -10.50 -10.69 -8.66
N TYR A 60 -10.22 -11.07 -9.91
CA TYR A 60 -9.29 -10.37 -10.80
C TYR A 60 -9.60 -10.64 -12.27
N ALA A 61 -9.14 -9.75 -13.16
CA ALA A 61 -9.16 -9.95 -14.61
C ALA A 61 -7.84 -9.49 -15.24
N LEU A 62 -7.48 -10.14 -16.35
CA LEU A 62 -6.28 -9.82 -17.12
C LEU A 62 -6.67 -8.96 -18.32
N LEU A 63 -5.87 -7.93 -18.57
CA LEU A 63 -6.04 -7.03 -19.70
C LEU A 63 -4.81 -7.19 -20.59
N ASP A 64 -4.99 -7.88 -21.71
CA ASP A 64 -3.93 -8.15 -22.68
C ASP A 64 -3.69 -6.97 -23.64
N GLU A 65 -4.59 -5.98 -23.64
CA GLU A 65 -4.42 -4.78 -24.44
C GLU A 65 -3.40 -3.85 -23.80
N PRO A 66 -2.29 -3.53 -24.50
CA PRO A 66 -1.26 -2.71 -23.92
C PRO A 66 -1.71 -1.25 -23.84
N CYS A 67 -1.29 -0.55 -22.77
CA CYS A 67 -1.37 0.91 -22.71
C CYS A 67 -0.45 1.56 -23.76
N ASN A 68 -0.58 2.88 -23.92
CA ASN A 68 0.13 3.64 -24.94
C ASN A 68 1.65 3.46 -24.88
N ASP A 69 2.23 3.02 -26.01
CA ASP A 69 3.66 2.72 -26.13
C ASP A 69 4.55 3.91 -25.73
N GLY A 70 4.17 5.13 -26.12
CA GLY A 70 4.93 6.33 -25.80
C GLY A 70 4.88 6.70 -24.31
N LEU A 71 3.76 6.45 -23.64
CA LEU A 71 3.64 6.70 -22.20
C LEU A 71 4.37 5.62 -21.39
N LYS A 72 4.16 4.34 -21.72
CA LYS A 72 4.75 3.24 -20.95
C LYS A 72 6.28 3.25 -21.01
N GLU A 73 6.88 3.50 -22.17
CA GLU A 73 8.34 3.59 -22.32
C GLU A 73 8.89 4.76 -21.49
N LYS A 74 8.26 5.93 -21.58
CA LYS A 74 8.71 7.14 -20.88
C LYS A 74 8.61 7.01 -19.36
N VAL A 75 7.47 6.51 -18.86
CA VAL A 75 7.21 6.33 -17.42
C VAL A 75 8.07 5.20 -16.86
N GLY A 76 8.14 4.05 -17.56
CA GLY A 76 8.99 2.92 -17.18
C GLY A 76 10.47 3.31 -17.07
N LYS A 77 10.98 4.05 -18.06
CA LYS A 77 12.34 4.60 -18.03
C LYS A 77 12.57 5.54 -16.86
N ALA A 78 11.62 6.39 -16.53
CA ALA A 78 11.75 7.32 -15.40
C ALA A 78 11.81 6.58 -14.07
N ILE A 79 10.94 5.60 -13.85
CA ILE A 79 10.96 4.75 -12.65
C ILE A 79 12.33 4.07 -12.50
N SER A 80 12.86 3.47 -13.58
CA SER A 80 14.19 2.85 -13.55
C SER A 80 15.31 3.86 -13.27
N ASN A 81 15.26 5.06 -13.86
CA ASN A 81 16.30 6.08 -13.65
C ASN A 81 16.31 6.61 -12.21
N LEU A 82 15.13 6.89 -11.65
CA LEU A 82 14.99 7.35 -10.27
C LEU A 82 15.67 6.36 -9.30
N GLU A 83 15.39 5.07 -9.46
CA GLU A 83 15.91 4.02 -8.57
C GLU A 83 17.37 3.66 -8.82
N LEU A 84 17.78 3.54 -10.08
CA LEU A 84 19.10 3.03 -10.43
C LEU A 84 20.18 4.10 -10.53
N GLN A 85 19.81 5.33 -10.92
CA GLN A 85 20.77 6.41 -11.17
C GLN A 85 20.76 7.48 -10.07
N HIS A 86 19.63 7.64 -9.39
CA HIS A 86 19.45 8.73 -8.42
C HIS A 86 19.19 8.24 -6.99
N SER A 87 18.97 6.94 -6.77
CA SER A 87 18.56 6.37 -5.48
C SER A 87 17.34 7.08 -4.88
N ILE A 88 16.40 7.46 -5.74
CA ILE A 88 15.13 8.09 -5.38
C ILE A 88 14.02 7.04 -5.56
N PRO A 89 13.08 6.90 -4.61
CA PRO A 89 11.98 5.96 -4.72
C PRO A 89 11.21 6.08 -6.04
N ALA A 90 10.90 4.95 -6.66
CA ALA A 90 10.16 4.85 -7.92
C ALA A 90 8.88 5.70 -7.96
N THR A 91 8.16 5.80 -6.84
CA THR A 91 6.90 6.56 -6.69
C THR A 91 7.06 8.06 -6.99
N PHE A 92 8.26 8.64 -6.96
CA PHE A 92 8.46 10.02 -7.44
C PHE A 92 8.17 10.20 -8.94
N ALA A 93 8.00 9.13 -9.71
CA ALA A 93 7.50 9.19 -11.08
C ALA A 93 6.10 9.85 -11.18
N LEU A 94 5.32 9.89 -10.09
CA LEU A 94 4.03 10.57 -10.03
C LEU A 94 4.12 12.10 -10.19
N LEU A 95 5.31 12.69 -10.11
CA LEU A 95 5.48 14.13 -10.31
C LEU A 95 5.30 14.57 -11.78
N PHE A 96 5.45 13.66 -12.73
CA PHE A 96 5.48 13.96 -14.16
C PHE A 96 4.11 13.80 -14.84
N ASN A 97 3.84 14.62 -15.84
CA ASN A 97 2.57 14.67 -16.57
C ASN A 97 2.21 13.31 -17.20
N GLU A 98 3.19 12.63 -17.78
CA GLU A 98 3.00 11.36 -18.50
C GLU A 98 2.43 10.26 -17.61
N THR A 99 2.75 10.27 -16.31
CA THR A 99 2.19 9.33 -15.34
C THR A 99 0.70 9.57 -15.11
N TRP A 100 0.26 10.83 -15.11
CA TRP A 100 -1.15 11.22 -15.00
C TRP A 100 -1.91 11.03 -16.31
N GLN A 101 -1.24 11.14 -17.45
CA GLN A 101 -1.80 10.74 -18.75
C GLN A 101 -2.07 9.24 -18.76
N LEU A 102 -1.17 8.42 -18.20
CA LEU A 102 -1.39 6.99 -18.03
C LEU A 102 -2.54 6.69 -17.05
N ALA A 103 -2.65 7.44 -15.96
CA ALA A 103 -3.80 7.34 -15.04
C ALA A 103 -5.13 7.73 -15.72
N ALA A 104 -5.11 8.68 -16.65
CA ALA A 104 -6.27 9.04 -17.45
C ALA A 104 -6.66 7.95 -18.46
N GLU A 105 -5.70 7.29 -19.11
CA GLU A 105 -5.96 6.09 -19.94
C GLU A 105 -6.60 4.96 -19.11
N SER A 106 -6.05 4.71 -17.92
CA SER A 106 -6.61 3.76 -16.96
C SER A 106 -8.04 4.12 -16.58
N LYS A 107 -8.30 5.39 -16.27
CA LYS A 107 -9.63 5.87 -15.89
C LYS A 107 -10.61 5.72 -17.04
N GLN A 108 -10.20 6.05 -18.25
CA GLN A 108 -11.05 5.92 -19.43
C GLN A 108 -11.43 4.45 -19.64
N LEU A 109 -10.49 3.52 -19.47
CA LEU A 109 -10.75 2.10 -19.61
C LEU A 109 -11.74 1.57 -18.56
N LEU A 110 -11.59 1.98 -17.30
CA LEU A 110 -12.39 1.43 -16.21
C LEU A 110 -13.71 2.16 -15.96
N LEU A 111 -13.76 3.48 -16.14
CA LEU A 111 -14.88 4.35 -15.77
C LEU A 111 -15.38 5.23 -16.93
N GLN A 112 -15.30 4.77 -18.17
CA GLN A 112 -15.72 5.55 -19.34
C GLN A 112 -17.10 6.22 -19.15
N LYS A 113 -17.26 7.42 -19.73
CA LYS A 113 -18.53 8.15 -19.77
C LYS A 113 -19.65 7.24 -20.30
N GLN A 114 -20.87 7.45 -19.81
CA GLN A 114 -22.08 6.70 -20.20
C GLN A 114 -22.09 5.20 -19.80
N ASN A 115 -21.33 4.80 -18.76
CA ASN A 115 -21.24 3.40 -18.30
C ASN A 115 -20.68 2.45 -19.38
N GLU A 116 -19.77 2.94 -20.22
CA GLU A 116 -19.09 2.13 -21.23
C GLU A 116 -17.73 1.59 -20.76
N GLY A 117 -17.35 1.84 -19.50
CA GLY A 117 -16.14 1.28 -18.89
C GLY A 117 -16.31 -0.20 -18.53
N ILE A 118 -15.23 -0.85 -18.11
CA ILE A 118 -15.29 -2.22 -17.56
C ILE A 118 -16.11 -2.24 -16.26
N LEU A 119 -15.89 -1.26 -15.38
CA LEU A 119 -16.58 -1.19 -14.10
C LEU A 119 -17.94 -0.52 -14.27
N GLN A 120 -18.96 -1.11 -13.64
CA GLN A 120 -20.23 -0.40 -13.50
C GLN A 120 -20.03 0.68 -12.45
N SER A 121 -20.08 1.95 -12.85
CA SER A 121 -19.70 3.05 -11.96
C SER A 121 -20.59 3.21 -10.73
N HIS A 122 -21.80 2.60 -10.72
CA HIS A 122 -22.89 2.83 -9.77
C HIS A 122 -23.12 4.32 -9.43
N GLY A 123 -22.64 5.25 -10.28
CA GLY A 123 -22.56 6.68 -10.03
C GLY A 123 -21.49 7.14 -9.02
N LYS A 124 -20.83 6.22 -8.28
CA LYS A 124 -19.98 6.54 -7.12
C LYS A 124 -18.52 6.12 -7.24
N MET A 125 -18.17 5.20 -8.13
CA MET A 125 -16.78 4.78 -8.35
C MET A 125 -15.96 5.96 -8.89
N ARG A 126 -14.82 6.26 -8.25
CA ARG A 126 -13.90 7.36 -8.62
C ARG A 126 -12.46 6.91 -8.52
N PHE A 127 -11.57 7.63 -9.19
CA PHE A 127 -10.14 7.51 -8.98
C PHE A 127 -9.80 8.00 -7.56
N ASN A 128 -9.22 7.15 -6.71
CA ASN A 128 -9.06 7.48 -5.28
C ASN A 128 -7.70 8.10 -4.94
N PHE A 129 -6.76 8.13 -5.90
CA PHE A 129 -5.38 8.61 -5.76
C PHE A 129 -4.41 7.71 -4.97
N ASP A 130 -4.77 6.46 -4.70
CA ASP A 130 -3.81 5.43 -4.28
C ASP A 130 -3.07 4.90 -5.51
N MET A 131 -1.76 5.15 -5.53
CA MET A 131 -0.87 5.03 -6.66
C MET A 131 0.55 4.71 -6.20
N LEU A 132 1.06 3.53 -6.54
CA LEU A 132 2.45 3.17 -6.28
C LEU A 132 3.15 2.81 -7.57
N ALA A 133 4.42 3.18 -7.67
CA ALA A 133 5.32 2.70 -8.71
C ALA A 133 6.38 1.80 -8.10
N TRP A 134 6.73 0.72 -8.80
CA TRP A 134 7.70 -0.25 -8.34
C TRP A 134 8.82 -0.45 -9.34
N HIS A 135 10.03 -0.57 -8.81
CA HIS A 135 11.17 -1.13 -9.50
C HIS A 135 11.73 -2.29 -8.67
N ILE A 136 11.62 -3.51 -9.17
CA ILE A 136 12.09 -4.70 -8.45
C ILE A 136 13.18 -5.38 -9.25
N ASP A 137 14.40 -5.37 -8.71
CA ASP A 137 15.53 -6.10 -9.27
C ASP A 137 15.90 -7.30 -8.38
N PRO A 138 15.62 -8.54 -8.82
CA PRO A 138 16.01 -9.73 -8.06
C PRO A 138 17.52 -9.85 -7.83
N ARG A 139 18.37 -9.23 -8.66
CA ARG A 139 19.83 -9.19 -8.45
C ARG A 139 20.21 -8.39 -7.22
N ARG A 140 19.37 -7.43 -6.83
CA ARG A 140 19.48 -6.62 -5.61
C ARG A 140 18.72 -7.24 -4.44
N LYS A 141 18.22 -8.48 -4.58
CA LYS A 141 17.36 -9.18 -3.61
C LYS A 141 16.05 -8.45 -3.28
N GLN A 142 15.61 -7.56 -4.15
CA GLN A 142 14.33 -6.88 -3.98
C GLN A 142 13.18 -7.85 -4.27
N VAL A 143 12.09 -7.71 -3.52
CA VAL A 143 10.87 -8.51 -3.64
C VAL A 143 9.66 -7.59 -3.61
N GLY A 144 8.52 -8.06 -4.13
CA GLY A 144 7.27 -7.33 -3.99
C GLY A 144 6.70 -7.47 -2.58
N PHE A 145 5.49 -6.95 -2.39
CA PHE A 145 4.81 -7.09 -1.11
C PHE A 145 4.56 -8.58 -0.83
N SER A 146 4.66 -8.96 0.44
CA SER A 146 4.25 -10.30 0.92
C SER A 146 2.76 -10.54 0.66
N PRO A 147 2.26 -11.77 0.73
CA PRO A 147 0.82 -12.04 0.58
C PRO A 147 -0.04 -11.17 1.49
N HIS A 148 -0.99 -10.47 0.88
CA HIS A 148 -1.89 -9.54 1.55
C HIS A 148 -3.17 -9.34 0.72
N ARG A 149 -4.13 -8.65 1.34
CA ARG A 149 -5.29 -8.03 0.68
C ARG A 149 -5.09 -6.53 0.76
N ASP A 150 -5.57 -5.76 -0.21
CA ASP A 150 -5.42 -4.28 -0.15
C ASP A 150 -6.22 -3.69 1.00
N ARG A 151 -7.40 -4.26 1.29
CA ARG A 151 -8.25 -3.85 2.42
C ARG A 151 -8.84 -5.08 3.11
N GLN A 152 -8.89 -5.02 4.43
CA GLN A 152 -9.50 -6.03 5.28
C GLN A 152 -10.49 -5.33 6.21
N PRO A 153 -11.81 -5.32 5.88
CA PRO A 153 -12.81 -4.75 6.79
C PRO A 153 -12.88 -5.53 8.11
N ASP A 154 -12.98 -4.82 9.22
CA ASP A 154 -12.84 -5.38 10.58
C ASP A 154 -14.05 -6.20 11.04
N THR A 155 -15.17 -6.12 10.32
CA THR A 155 -16.37 -6.90 10.62
C THR A 155 -16.94 -7.56 9.36
N LEU A 156 -17.64 -8.67 9.55
CA LEU A 156 -18.31 -9.37 8.45
C LEU A 156 -19.37 -8.50 7.76
N ASP A 157 -20.02 -7.60 8.50
CA ASP A 157 -21.01 -6.68 7.92
C ASP A 157 -20.35 -5.56 7.11
N ALA A 158 -19.25 -4.96 7.62
CA ALA A 158 -18.45 -4.03 6.83
C ALA A 158 -17.88 -4.71 5.58
N LEU A 159 -17.49 -5.97 5.69
CA LEU A 159 -17.04 -6.77 4.56
C LEU A 159 -18.12 -6.95 3.50
N LYS A 160 -19.33 -7.37 3.87
CA LYS A 160 -20.45 -7.47 2.92
C LYS A 160 -20.76 -6.12 2.28
N GLN A 161 -20.67 -5.04 3.05
CA GLN A 161 -20.90 -3.67 2.58
C GLN A 161 -19.79 -3.14 1.66
N SER A 162 -18.62 -3.80 1.62
CA SER A 162 -17.52 -3.48 0.69
C SER A 162 -17.74 -3.99 -0.75
N PHE A 163 -18.87 -4.66 -0.99
CA PHE A 163 -19.34 -5.06 -2.32
C PHE A 163 -20.69 -4.42 -2.64
N TYR A 164 -20.99 -4.28 -3.93
CA TYR A 164 -22.33 -3.94 -4.41
C TYR A 164 -23.21 -5.20 -4.44
N SER A 165 -24.53 -5.00 -4.57
CA SER A 165 -25.49 -6.11 -4.58
C SER A 165 -25.38 -7.03 -5.81
N ASP A 166 -24.71 -6.58 -6.87
CA ASP A 166 -24.40 -7.39 -8.06
C ASP A 166 -23.06 -8.16 -7.93
N GLY A 167 -22.35 -8.02 -6.79
CA GLY A 167 -21.11 -8.71 -6.50
C GLY A 167 -19.84 -7.95 -6.90
N GLN A 168 -19.95 -6.80 -7.60
CA GLN A 168 -18.78 -5.98 -7.91
C GLN A 168 -18.18 -5.38 -6.63
N ALA A 169 -16.86 -5.36 -6.52
CA ALA A 169 -16.16 -4.75 -5.39
C ALA A 169 -16.23 -3.22 -5.44
N LYS A 170 -16.28 -2.58 -4.27
CA LYS A 170 -16.25 -1.12 -4.14
C LYS A 170 -14.84 -0.54 -4.17
N TYR A 171 -13.81 -1.36 -4.29
CA TYR A 171 -12.42 -0.93 -4.42
C TYR A 171 -11.69 -1.86 -5.38
N ILE A 172 -11.07 -1.27 -6.40
CA ILE A 172 -10.37 -1.95 -7.49
C ILE A 172 -8.99 -1.33 -7.68
N THR A 173 -7.98 -2.20 -7.75
CA THR A 173 -6.61 -1.83 -8.12
C THR A 173 -6.35 -2.21 -9.57
N HIS A 174 -5.86 -1.27 -10.37
CA HIS A 174 -5.38 -1.48 -11.73
C HIS A 174 -3.85 -1.42 -11.73
N TRP A 175 -3.22 -2.57 -11.90
CA TRP A 175 -1.77 -2.73 -11.94
C TRP A 175 -1.29 -2.90 -13.38
N ILE A 176 -0.32 -2.09 -13.81
CA ILE A 176 0.18 -2.05 -15.18
C ILE A 176 1.66 -2.43 -15.21
N ALA A 177 2.02 -3.40 -16.05
CA ALA A 177 3.41 -3.72 -16.32
C ALA A 177 4.03 -2.67 -17.26
N LEU A 178 5.07 -1.97 -16.82
CA LEU A 178 5.85 -1.02 -17.63
C LEU A 178 7.16 -1.64 -18.15
N ALA A 179 7.38 -2.91 -17.83
CA ALA A 179 8.34 -3.82 -18.44
C ALA A 179 7.78 -5.24 -18.27
N ASP A 180 8.22 -6.22 -19.08
CA ASP A 180 7.75 -7.61 -18.96
C ASP A 180 7.83 -8.11 -17.50
N ALA A 181 6.71 -8.60 -16.97
CA ALA A 181 6.63 -9.21 -15.66
C ALA A 181 6.41 -10.72 -15.82
N ASN A 182 7.29 -11.51 -15.22
CA ASN A 182 7.24 -12.97 -15.24
C ASN A 182 7.73 -13.57 -13.90
N PRO A 183 7.59 -14.89 -13.69
CA PRO A 183 8.02 -15.52 -12.44
C PRO A 183 9.50 -15.33 -12.09
N ASN A 184 10.38 -15.06 -13.06
CA ASN A 184 11.80 -14.82 -12.78
C ASN A 184 12.07 -13.41 -12.24
N ASN A 185 11.16 -12.44 -12.43
CA ASN A 185 11.38 -11.06 -12.03
C ASN A 185 10.25 -10.47 -11.19
N SER A 186 9.50 -11.29 -10.45
CA SER A 186 8.47 -10.83 -9.51
C SER A 186 7.13 -10.43 -10.15
N CYS A 187 6.60 -11.17 -11.14
CA CYS A 187 5.19 -10.95 -11.51
C CYS A 187 4.24 -11.15 -10.31
N LEU A 188 3.02 -10.62 -10.42
CA LEU A 188 2.00 -10.81 -9.39
C LEU A 188 1.59 -12.28 -9.33
N TYR A 189 1.30 -12.72 -8.11
CA TYR A 189 0.70 -14.00 -7.78
C TYR A 189 -0.60 -13.74 -7.03
N VAL A 190 -1.58 -14.62 -7.22
CA VAL A 190 -2.87 -14.54 -6.56
C VAL A 190 -3.37 -15.91 -6.09
N ILE A 191 -4.27 -15.90 -5.12
CA ILE A 191 -5.21 -17.00 -4.89
C ILE A 191 -6.58 -16.53 -5.37
N PRO A 192 -7.13 -17.11 -6.46
CA PRO A 192 -8.46 -16.75 -6.95
C PRO A 192 -9.55 -16.91 -5.90
N LYS A 193 -10.55 -16.01 -5.92
CA LYS A 193 -11.66 -15.90 -4.96
C LYS A 193 -12.28 -17.26 -4.57
N GLN A 194 -12.56 -18.12 -5.54
CA GLN A 194 -13.20 -19.42 -5.33
C GLN A 194 -12.36 -20.43 -4.52
N PHE A 195 -11.07 -20.14 -4.33
CA PHE A 195 -10.14 -20.95 -3.55
C PHE A 195 -9.72 -20.29 -2.24
N ASP A 196 -10.32 -19.16 -1.88
CA ASP A 196 -9.99 -18.37 -0.71
C ASP A 196 -11.27 -18.07 0.08
N PRO A 197 -11.59 -18.87 1.11
CA PRO A 197 -12.76 -18.62 1.96
C PRO A 197 -12.75 -17.24 2.61
N GLY A 198 -11.57 -16.72 2.97
CA GLY A 198 -11.44 -15.42 3.62
C GLY A 198 -11.89 -14.26 2.74
N TYR A 199 -11.93 -14.43 1.41
CA TYR A 199 -12.38 -13.41 0.47
C TYR A 199 -13.81 -12.91 0.74
N LEU A 200 -14.72 -13.76 1.22
CA LEU A 200 -16.10 -13.36 1.57
C LEU A 200 -16.43 -13.47 3.07
N GLU A 201 -15.66 -14.27 3.81
CA GLU A 201 -15.95 -14.58 5.21
C GLU A 201 -15.10 -13.79 6.20
N GLY A 202 -14.05 -13.10 5.72
CA GLY A 202 -13.02 -12.54 6.59
C GLY A 202 -11.99 -13.59 6.98
N ASP A 203 -10.85 -13.15 7.48
CA ASP A 203 -9.76 -14.05 7.86
C ASP A 203 -9.94 -14.58 9.30
N ASP A 204 -10.68 -13.86 10.14
CA ASP A 204 -11.00 -14.24 11.51
C ASP A 204 -12.01 -15.39 11.61
N PRO A 205 -11.95 -16.20 12.68
CA PRO A 205 -13.00 -17.16 12.98
C PRO A 205 -14.30 -16.41 13.33
N PRO A 206 -15.46 -16.89 12.88
CA PRO A 206 -16.74 -16.26 13.22
C PRO A 206 -16.93 -16.24 14.74
N GLU A 207 -17.26 -15.07 15.30
CA GLU A 207 -17.48 -14.82 16.74
C GLU A 207 -18.49 -15.76 17.41
N SER A 208 -19.25 -16.54 16.65
CA SER A 208 -20.30 -17.43 17.15
C SER A 208 -19.82 -18.79 17.67
N SER A 209 -18.53 -19.01 17.94
CA SER A 209 -18.05 -20.24 18.61
C SER A 209 -17.88 -20.12 20.12
N THR A 210 -18.39 -19.05 20.75
CA THR A 210 -18.69 -19.08 22.19
C THR A 210 -19.95 -19.91 22.41
N ASP A 211 -19.82 -21.22 22.29
CA ASP A 211 -20.84 -22.17 22.66
C ASP A 211 -21.01 -22.12 24.19
N GLU A 212 -21.99 -21.36 24.68
CA GLU A 212 -22.46 -21.35 26.08
C GLU A 212 -23.14 -22.68 26.49
N SER A 213 -22.76 -23.80 25.88
CA SER A 213 -23.29 -25.13 26.18
C SER A 213 -22.20 -26.14 26.55
N LYS A 214 -21.39 -25.80 27.56
CA LYS A 214 -20.69 -26.83 28.35
C LYS A 214 -21.23 -26.85 29.78
N THR A 215 -22.37 -27.52 29.91
CA THR A 215 -22.81 -28.09 31.18
C THR A 215 -21.86 -29.21 31.61
N ASP A 216 -21.44 -29.10 32.86
CA ASP A 216 -20.77 -30.07 33.73
C ASP A 216 -20.71 -31.52 33.24
N SER A 217 -19.49 -32.01 32.99
CA SER A 217 -19.14 -33.37 33.37
C SER A 217 -17.62 -33.49 33.60
N GLU A 218 -17.28 -33.71 34.85
CA GLU A 218 -15.96 -34.15 35.31
C GLU A 218 -15.60 -35.47 34.61
N ASN A 219 -14.44 -35.51 33.95
CA ASN A 219 -13.56 -36.69 33.95
C ASN A 219 -12.18 -36.35 33.39
N ASN A 220 -11.17 -36.54 34.25
CA ASN A 220 -9.75 -36.53 33.93
C ASN A 220 -9.43 -37.52 32.80
N THR A 221 -8.87 -37.02 31.69
CA THR A 221 -7.82 -37.73 30.95
C THR A 221 -6.93 -36.71 30.26
N GLU A 222 -5.63 -36.82 30.50
CA GLU A 222 -4.57 -36.01 29.91
C GLU A 222 -4.58 -36.14 28.38
N SER A 223 -4.90 -35.04 27.68
CA SER A 223 -4.44 -34.82 26.31
C SER A 223 -4.06 -33.35 26.15
N SER A 224 -2.77 -33.11 25.99
CA SER A 224 -2.21 -31.83 25.60
C SER A 224 -2.79 -31.39 24.25
N SER A 225 -3.75 -30.47 24.28
CA SER A 225 -4.08 -29.62 23.14
C SER A 225 -4.43 -28.24 23.70
N SER A 226 -3.39 -27.44 23.86
CA SER A 226 -3.50 -25.99 23.93
C SER A 226 -3.86 -25.50 22.53
N ASP A 227 -5.15 -25.51 22.19
CA ASP A 227 -5.64 -24.82 21.00
C ASP A 227 -6.47 -23.62 21.50
N SER A 228 -5.73 -22.64 22.05
CA SER A 228 -6.20 -21.26 22.11
C SER A 228 -6.49 -20.83 20.68
N GLY A 229 -7.73 -20.44 20.39
CA GLY A 229 -8.22 -20.12 19.04
C GLY A 229 -7.18 -19.39 18.21
N SER A 230 -6.49 -20.15 17.35
CA SER A 230 -5.45 -19.62 16.48
C SER A 230 -6.15 -18.79 15.43
N PHE A 231 -5.94 -17.47 15.46
CA PHE A 231 -6.17 -16.64 14.29
C PHE A 231 -5.49 -17.34 13.11
N SER A 232 -6.28 -17.79 12.13
CA SER A 232 -5.70 -18.43 10.96
C SER A 232 -5.14 -17.32 10.10
N ASP A 233 -3.81 -17.24 10.00
CA ASP A 233 -3.15 -16.39 9.01
C ASP A 233 -3.84 -16.58 7.63
N PRO A 234 -4.11 -15.50 6.87
CA PRO A 234 -4.91 -15.56 5.65
C PRO A 234 -4.44 -16.61 4.63
N LEU A 235 -3.12 -16.82 4.52
CA LEU A 235 -2.58 -17.87 3.65
C LEU A 235 -2.90 -19.27 4.17
N SER A 236 -2.78 -19.49 5.48
CA SER A 236 -3.10 -20.76 6.11
C SER A 236 -4.58 -21.12 5.93
N ARG A 237 -5.48 -20.13 5.96
CA ARG A 237 -6.90 -20.27 5.66
C ARG A 237 -7.15 -20.63 4.19
N ALA A 238 -6.49 -19.93 3.26
CA ALA A 238 -6.66 -20.17 1.83
C ALA A 238 -5.96 -21.45 1.33
N LEU A 239 -4.88 -21.87 2.00
CA LEU A 239 -4.01 -22.98 1.60
C LEU A 239 -3.85 -24.07 2.69
N PRO A 240 -4.95 -24.66 3.20
CA PRO A 240 -4.90 -25.57 4.36
C PRO A 240 -4.27 -26.94 4.05
N THR A 241 -4.05 -27.27 2.77
CA THR A 241 -3.58 -28.59 2.35
C THR A 241 -2.49 -28.51 1.28
N LYS A 242 -1.68 -29.56 1.13
CA LYS A 242 -0.68 -29.63 0.04
C LYS A 242 -1.30 -29.43 -1.34
N GLN A 243 -2.53 -29.91 -1.55
CA GLN A 243 -3.26 -29.79 -2.81
C GLN A 243 -3.69 -28.34 -3.07
N SER A 244 -4.07 -27.59 -2.04
CA SER A 244 -4.50 -26.20 -2.20
C SER A 244 -3.42 -25.27 -2.77
N TYR A 245 -2.13 -25.59 -2.61
CA TYR A 245 -1.03 -24.85 -3.27
C TYR A 245 -1.15 -24.85 -4.80
N GLN A 246 -1.88 -25.81 -5.40
CA GLN A 246 -2.16 -25.83 -6.84
C GLN A 246 -3.15 -24.73 -7.27
N ASN A 247 -3.79 -24.04 -6.33
CA ASN A 247 -4.70 -22.93 -6.60
C ASN A 247 -3.98 -21.58 -6.79
N ILE A 248 -2.71 -21.51 -6.40
CA ILE A 248 -1.87 -20.32 -6.65
C ILE A 248 -1.76 -20.09 -8.15
N ARG A 249 -1.91 -18.85 -8.58
CA ARG A 249 -1.73 -18.42 -9.98
C ARG A 249 -0.63 -17.39 -10.05
N ALA A 250 0.34 -17.62 -10.94
CA ALA A 250 1.25 -16.57 -11.39
C ALA A 250 0.59 -15.82 -12.56
N LEU A 251 0.66 -14.49 -12.55
CA LEU A 251 0.04 -13.63 -13.56
C LEU A 251 1.13 -12.88 -14.35
N PRO A 252 1.86 -13.55 -15.27
CA PRO A 252 2.85 -12.89 -16.10
C PRO A 252 2.19 -11.93 -17.09
N ARG A 253 2.76 -10.75 -17.27
CA ARG A 253 2.27 -9.66 -18.14
C ARG A 253 3.40 -9.17 -19.02
N LYS A 254 3.14 -8.93 -20.30
CA LYS A 254 4.08 -8.20 -21.16
C LYS A 254 4.05 -6.71 -20.85
N GLU A 255 5.08 -6.00 -21.27
CA GLU A 255 5.12 -4.55 -21.20
C GLU A 255 3.89 -3.88 -21.85
N GLY A 256 3.14 -3.15 -21.04
CA GLY A 256 1.90 -2.47 -21.36
C GLY A 256 0.64 -3.22 -20.94
N GLU A 257 0.70 -4.54 -20.78
CA GLU A 257 -0.44 -5.35 -20.30
C GLU A 257 -0.68 -5.08 -18.81
N SER A 258 -1.91 -5.31 -18.35
CA SER A 258 -2.32 -5.00 -16.99
C SER A 258 -3.20 -6.06 -16.34
N ILE A 259 -3.41 -5.88 -15.04
CA ILE A 259 -4.25 -6.72 -14.18
C ILE A 259 -5.15 -5.77 -13.40
N ILE A 260 -6.45 -6.06 -13.37
CA ILE A 260 -7.38 -5.41 -12.44
C ILE A 260 -7.80 -6.42 -11.39
N PHE A 261 -7.86 -6.00 -10.13
CA PHE A 261 -8.16 -6.90 -9.03
C PHE A 261 -8.85 -6.18 -7.88
N THR A 262 -9.64 -6.91 -7.10
CA THR A 262 -10.43 -6.34 -6.00
C THR A 262 -9.60 -6.14 -4.74
N HIS A 263 -10.09 -5.31 -3.81
CA HIS A 263 -9.42 -5.13 -2.52
C HIS A 263 -9.26 -6.40 -1.69
N ARG A 264 -10.12 -7.40 -1.90
CA ARG A 264 -10.09 -8.67 -1.16
C ARG A 264 -9.25 -9.74 -1.82
N ILE A 265 -8.79 -9.63 -3.07
CA ILE A 265 -8.00 -10.73 -3.65
C ILE A 265 -6.68 -10.92 -2.89
N LEU A 266 -6.38 -12.14 -2.45
CA LEU A 266 -5.08 -12.41 -1.84
C LEU A 266 -4.02 -12.40 -2.93
N HIS A 267 -3.04 -11.50 -2.82
CA HIS A 267 -2.04 -11.30 -3.87
C HIS A 267 -0.67 -10.86 -3.32
N TRP A 268 0.38 -11.04 -4.12
CA TRP A 268 1.75 -10.66 -3.78
C TRP A 268 2.65 -10.53 -5.01
N GLY A 269 3.80 -9.88 -4.83
CA GLY A 269 4.90 -9.98 -5.81
C GLY A 269 5.87 -11.10 -5.42
N SER A 270 6.04 -12.10 -6.29
CA SER A 270 6.93 -13.24 -6.01
C SER A 270 8.40 -12.84 -5.84
N ALA A 271 9.19 -13.61 -5.10
CA ALA A 271 10.64 -13.46 -5.14
C ALA A 271 11.16 -13.88 -6.53
N GLY A 272 11.90 -12.99 -7.20
CA GLY A 272 12.47 -13.30 -8.51
C GLY A 272 13.69 -14.23 -8.42
N ASN A 273 14.07 -14.81 -9.56
CA ASN A 273 15.26 -15.66 -9.68
C ASN A 273 16.48 -14.83 -10.11
N PRO A 274 17.44 -14.51 -9.22
CA PRO A 274 18.61 -13.71 -9.56
C PRO A 274 19.55 -14.36 -10.58
N ARG A 275 19.37 -15.65 -10.85
CA ARG A 275 20.20 -16.45 -11.79
C ARG A 275 19.51 -16.69 -13.14
N ALA A 276 18.36 -16.07 -13.40
CA ALA A 276 17.67 -16.23 -14.68
C ALA A 276 18.52 -15.65 -15.83
N SER A 277 18.58 -16.36 -16.96
CA SER A 277 19.44 -16.03 -18.10
C SER A 277 19.03 -14.76 -18.86
N LYS A 278 17.73 -14.41 -18.82
CA LYS A 278 17.15 -13.19 -19.38
C LYS A 278 16.45 -12.40 -18.29
N LEU A 279 17.23 -12.02 -17.27
CA LEU A 279 16.72 -11.27 -16.14
C LEU A 279 16.76 -9.77 -16.42
N HIS A 280 15.63 -9.11 -16.21
CA HIS A 280 15.52 -7.67 -16.12
C HIS A 280 14.61 -7.31 -14.94
N PRO A 281 14.76 -6.11 -14.36
CA PRO A 281 13.88 -5.66 -13.30
C PRO A 281 12.42 -5.61 -13.75
N ARG A 282 11.50 -5.88 -12.81
CA ARG A 282 10.08 -5.57 -13.01
C ARG A 282 9.88 -4.09 -12.75
N VAL A 283 9.25 -3.42 -13.70
CA VAL A 283 8.80 -2.04 -13.57
C VAL A 283 7.29 -2.04 -13.71
N ALA A 284 6.58 -1.44 -12.76
CA ALA A 284 5.13 -1.41 -12.76
C ALA A 284 4.59 -0.20 -12.01
N ILE A 285 3.32 0.09 -12.24
CA ILE A 285 2.58 1.15 -11.55
C ILE A 285 1.14 0.71 -11.29
N SER A 286 0.54 1.19 -10.20
CA SER A 286 -0.87 0.96 -9.89
C SER A 286 -1.67 2.25 -9.84
N PHE A 287 -2.96 2.11 -10.12
CA PHE A 287 -3.99 3.13 -10.05
C PHE A 287 -5.21 2.52 -9.39
N VAL A 288 -5.74 3.17 -8.36
CA VAL A 288 -6.87 2.63 -7.62
C VAL A 288 -8.14 3.44 -7.84
N TYR A 289 -9.25 2.72 -7.82
CA TYR A 289 -10.60 3.25 -7.92
C TYR A 289 -11.44 2.72 -6.77
N SER A 290 -12.23 3.60 -6.15
CA SER A 290 -13.14 3.23 -5.07
C SER A 290 -14.49 3.94 -5.16
N ASP A 291 -15.53 3.31 -4.61
CA ASP A 291 -16.77 3.99 -4.25
C ASP A 291 -16.45 5.01 -3.16
N VAL A 292 -16.82 6.28 -3.40
CA VAL A 292 -16.55 7.40 -2.49
C VAL A 292 -17.10 7.22 -1.08
N ASP A 293 -18.15 6.40 -0.90
CA ASP A 293 -18.74 6.13 0.42
C ASP A 293 -18.05 4.95 1.12
N TYR A 294 -17.33 4.11 0.38
CA TYR A 294 -16.52 3.04 0.94
C TYR A 294 -15.12 3.56 1.31
N GLU A 295 -14.45 4.19 0.36
CA GLU A 295 -13.18 4.87 0.58
C GLU A 295 -13.12 6.12 -0.29
N ALA A 296 -13.12 7.28 0.36
CA ALA A 296 -13.08 8.55 -0.34
C ALA A 296 -11.73 8.78 -1.04
N PRO A 297 -11.70 9.53 -2.17
CA PRO A 297 -10.46 9.97 -2.77
C PRO A 297 -9.57 10.73 -1.78
N TYR A 298 -8.26 10.56 -1.88
CA TYR A 298 -7.30 11.12 -0.93
C TYR A 298 -7.22 12.65 -0.95
N LEU A 299 -7.66 13.29 -2.03
CA LEU A 299 -7.71 14.75 -2.17
C LEU A 299 -9.14 15.27 -2.03
N THR A 300 -9.33 16.34 -1.23
CA THR A 300 -10.64 16.92 -0.95
C THR A 300 -11.16 17.78 -2.10
N ASN A 301 -10.28 18.60 -2.69
CA ASN A 301 -10.67 19.64 -3.64
C ASN A 301 -10.23 19.37 -5.09
N PHE A 302 -9.78 18.15 -5.38
CA PHE A 302 -9.30 17.78 -6.71
C PHE A 302 -9.89 16.44 -7.17
N SER A 303 -10.42 16.41 -8.39
CA SER A 303 -10.88 15.20 -9.07
C SER A 303 -10.33 15.15 -10.48
N MET A 304 -10.03 13.94 -10.95
CA MET A 304 -9.67 13.70 -12.35
C MET A 304 -10.88 13.73 -13.31
N ASP A 305 -12.09 14.08 -12.86
CA ASP A 305 -13.31 14.14 -13.69
C ASP A 305 -13.29 15.25 -14.76
N ASP A 306 -12.50 16.30 -14.53
CA ASP A 306 -12.36 17.43 -15.45
C ASP A 306 -11.27 17.25 -16.52
N ASP A 307 -10.64 16.06 -16.60
CA ASP A 307 -9.52 15.78 -17.50
C ASP A 307 -8.33 16.77 -17.32
N LYS A 308 -8.23 17.38 -16.14
CA LYS A 308 -7.13 18.27 -15.73
C LYS A 308 -6.04 17.49 -15.01
N LEU A 309 -4.80 17.88 -15.25
CA LEU A 309 -3.67 17.37 -14.48
C LEU A 309 -3.66 18.02 -13.08
N PRO A 310 -3.33 17.28 -12.01
CA PRO A 310 -3.12 17.89 -10.71
C PRO A 310 -1.94 18.86 -10.74
N PRO A 311 -2.02 20.00 -10.03
CA PRO A 311 -0.89 20.88 -9.80
C PRO A 311 0.30 20.12 -9.20
N PHE A 312 1.52 20.60 -9.46
CA PHE A 312 2.73 19.95 -8.99
C PHE A 312 2.75 19.76 -7.46
N SER A 313 2.25 20.72 -6.70
CA SER A 313 2.16 20.62 -5.23
C SER A 313 1.28 19.46 -4.77
N LEU A 314 0.13 19.22 -5.41
CA LEU A 314 -0.75 18.10 -5.07
C LEU A 314 -0.11 16.75 -5.46
N ARG A 315 0.66 16.71 -6.55
CA ARG A 315 1.44 15.51 -6.91
C ARG A 315 2.48 15.19 -5.86
N LEU A 316 3.23 16.20 -5.41
CA LEU A 316 4.24 16.02 -4.37
C LEU A 316 3.60 15.63 -3.03
N LEU A 317 2.44 16.22 -2.70
CA LEU A 317 1.66 15.85 -1.52
C LEU A 317 1.30 14.37 -1.54
N LEU A 318 0.70 13.89 -2.65
CA LEU A 318 0.37 12.48 -2.82
C LEU A 318 1.60 11.56 -2.76
N VAL A 319 2.74 11.98 -3.32
CA VAL A 319 3.98 11.19 -3.20
C VAL A 319 4.42 11.10 -1.74
N CYS A 320 4.52 12.23 -1.03
CA CYS A 320 4.94 12.27 0.37
C CYS A 320 3.99 11.47 1.27
N SER A 321 2.67 11.64 1.11
CA SER A 321 1.68 10.91 1.89
C SER A 321 1.80 9.40 1.68
N GLN A 322 1.97 8.95 0.44
CA GLN A 322 2.06 7.51 0.14
C GLN A 322 3.40 6.90 0.54
N LEU A 323 4.50 7.65 0.51
CA LEU A 323 5.77 7.20 1.07
C LEU A 323 5.66 6.96 2.58
N LEU A 324 4.86 7.76 3.29
CA LEU A 324 4.57 7.53 4.71
C LEU A 324 3.67 6.31 4.90
N ILE A 325 2.56 6.18 4.16
CA ILE A 325 1.66 5.03 4.27
C ILE A 325 2.37 3.69 4.00
N TYR A 326 3.33 3.68 3.06
CA TYR A 326 4.00 2.47 2.62
C TYR A 326 5.49 2.44 3.01
N TYR A 327 5.90 3.14 4.06
CA TYR A 327 7.32 3.35 4.38
C TYR A 327 8.12 2.05 4.51
N GLN A 328 7.53 0.99 5.06
CA GLN A 328 8.14 -0.34 5.23
C GLN A 328 8.47 -1.03 3.89
N ARG A 329 8.07 -0.44 2.76
CA ARG A 329 8.22 -1.00 1.42
C ARG A 329 9.31 -0.29 0.61
N PHE A 330 9.94 0.74 1.17
CA PHE A 330 11.00 1.49 0.53
C PHE A 330 12.30 1.37 1.34
N ASP A 331 13.22 0.54 0.85
CA ASP A 331 14.50 0.24 1.52
C ASP A 331 15.37 1.48 1.79
N ASN A 332 15.18 2.55 1.01
CA ASN A 332 16.04 3.75 1.03
C ASN A 332 15.43 4.96 1.75
N LEU A 333 14.28 4.81 2.42
CA LEU A 333 13.69 5.91 3.21
C LEU A 333 14.38 6.03 4.57
N THR A 334 15.20 7.06 4.72
CA THR A 334 15.79 7.44 6.01
C THR A 334 14.81 8.24 6.87
N THR A 335 15.09 8.39 8.16
CA THR A 335 14.33 9.26 9.08
C THR A 335 14.15 10.68 8.54
N GLN A 336 15.20 11.27 7.96
CA GLN A 336 15.11 12.59 7.32
C GLN A 336 14.14 12.64 6.14
N HIS A 337 14.00 11.54 5.38
CA HIS A 337 13.01 11.45 4.31
C HIS A 337 11.58 11.39 4.88
N LEU A 338 11.37 10.61 5.95
CA LEU A 338 10.07 10.50 6.62
C LEU A 338 9.64 11.85 7.19
N ARG A 339 10.53 12.54 7.93
CA ARG A 339 10.27 13.90 8.43
C ARG A 339 9.95 14.87 7.30
N ALA A 340 10.74 14.87 6.22
CA ALA A 340 10.50 15.74 5.08
C ALA A 340 9.11 15.49 4.44
N CYS A 341 8.70 14.23 4.33
CA CYS A 341 7.37 13.88 3.84
C CYS A 341 6.27 14.33 4.80
N TYR A 342 6.43 14.10 6.09
CA TYR A 342 5.46 14.50 7.12
C TYR A 342 5.28 16.02 7.16
N GLU A 343 6.38 16.76 7.22
CA GLU A 343 6.37 18.23 7.19
C GLU A 343 5.69 18.80 5.94
N TYR A 344 5.90 18.18 4.78
CA TYR A 344 5.19 18.57 3.56
C TYR A 344 3.69 18.26 3.66
N CYS A 345 3.31 17.08 4.16
CA CYS A 345 1.91 16.70 4.35
C CYS A 345 1.21 17.63 5.36
N LYS A 346 1.89 18.00 6.44
CA LYS A 346 1.39 18.92 7.48
C LYS A 346 1.16 20.32 6.92
N GLN A 347 2.07 20.84 6.09
CA GLN A 347 1.93 22.15 5.44
C GLN A 347 0.77 22.22 4.43
N HIS A 348 0.32 21.08 3.92
CA HIS A 348 -0.73 20.97 2.91
C HIS A 348 -1.90 20.08 3.37
N ALA A 349 -2.11 19.98 4.68
CA ALA A 349 -3.04 19.07 5.33
C ALA A 349 -4.52 19.31 4.94
N ASP A 350 -4.86 20.54 4.56
CA ASP A 350 -6.19 20.97 4.13
C ASP A 350 -6.59 20.45 2.74
N GLU A 351 -5.60 20.04 1.93
CA GLU A 351 -5.84 19.44 0.61
C GLU A 351 -6.17 17.94 0.71
N LEU A 352 -5.79 17.29 1.81
CA LEU A 352 -6.06 15.87 2.04
C LEU A 352 -7.45 15.64 2.62
N ASN A 353 -8.07 14.53 2.23
CA ASN A 353 -9.27 14.02 2.89
C ASN A 353 -8.97 13.76 4.38
N ASP A 354 -9.91 14.09 5.27
CA ASP A 354 -9.69 14.00 6.72
C ASP A 354 -9.30 12.60 7.19
N ALA A 355 -9.97 11.55 6.71
CA ALA A 355 -9.66 10.17 7.10
C ALA A 355 -8.29 9.74 6.59
N TYR A 356 -7.94 10.12 5.36
CA TYR A 356 -6.64 9.82 4.77
C TYR A 356 -5.51 10.59 5.48
N ARG A 357 -5.69 11.89 5.78
CA ARG A 357 -4.73 12.71 6.53
C ARG A 357 -4.40 12.07 7.87
N LYS A 358 -5.42 11.67 8.63
CA LYS A 358 -5.24 10.99 9.93
C LYS A 358 -4.38 9.73 9.76
N LYS A 359 -4.72 8.88 8.79
CA LYS A 359 -3.94 7.67 8.48
C LYS A 359 -2.47 7.97 8.15
N VAL A 360 -2.20 8.99 7.34
CA VAL A 360 -0.83 9.41 7.00
C VAL A 360 -0.04 9.80 8.26
N PHE A 361 -0.68 10.49 9.21
CA PHE A 361 -0.01 10.98 10.43
C PHE A 361 0.23 9.83 11.40
N VAL A 362 -0.72 8.89 11.54
CA VAL A 362 -0.54 7.66 12.33
C VAL A 362 0.61 6.82 11.79
N GLU A 363 0.67 6.60 10.47
CA GLU A 363 1.76 5.82 9.86
C GLU A 363 3.13 6.52 9.99
N PHE A 364 3.18 7.86 9.97
CA PHE A 364 4.40 8.58 10.30
C PHE A 364 4.86 8.29 11.73
N VAL A 365 3.97 8.42 12.73
CA VAL A 365 4.30 8.13 14.13
C VAL A 365 4.80 6.70 14.29
N LYS A 366 4.12 5.73 13.67
CA LYS A 366 4.52 4.32 13.67
C LYS A 366 5.91 4.14 13.08
N ALA A 367 6.17 4.74 11.91
CA ALA A 367 7.47 4.67 11.25
C ALA A 367 8.59 5.24 12.12
N MET A 368 8.34 6.34 12.82
CA MET A 368 9.32 6.97 13.71
C MET A 368 9.60 6.12 14.95
N LYS A 369 8.57 5.53 15.56
CA LYS A 369 8.72 4.57 16.67
C LYS A 369 9.53 3.33 16.27
N GLU A 370 9.15 2.67 15.17
CA GLU A 370 9.87 1.47 14.68
C GLU A 370 11.36 1.76 14.41
N ARG A 371 11.68 2.98 13.94
CA ARG A 371 13.07 3.40 13.72
C ARG A 371 13.83 3.68 15.00
N ARG A 372 13.18 4.24 16.02
CA ARG A 372 13.80 4.48 17.33
C ARG A 372 14.05 3.17 18.06
N ASP A 373 13.03 2.32 18.15
CA ASP A 373 13.09 1.07 18.90
C ASP A 373 14.04 0.07 18.22
N GLY A 374 14.15 0.10 16.88
CA GLY A 374 15.14 -0.67 16.13
C GLY A 374 16.60 -0.17 16.25
N VAL A 375 16.84 1.02 16.81
CA VAL A 375 18.19 1.53 17.13
C VAL A 375 18.67 1.05 18.52
N GLU A 376 17.75 0.65 19.40
CA GLU A 376 18.08 0.17 20.75
C GLU A 376 18.48 -1.33 20.80
N ASP A 377 18.16 -2.13 19.77
CA ASP A 377 18.38 -3.60 19.76
C ASP A 377 19.70 -4.05 19.09
N ASP A 378 20.54 -3.13 18.59
CA ASP A 378 21.88 -3.43 18.04
C ASP A 378 22.96 -3.61 19.15
N GLY A 379 22.54 -4.14 20.31
CA GLY A 379 23.20 -3.93 21.59
C GLY A 379 23.55 -5.14 22.45
N ASP A 380 23.57 -6.40 21.96
CA ASP A 380 24.40 -7.48 22.53
C ASP A 380 24.26 -8.77 21.70
N ASP A 381 25.27 -9.08 20.87
CA ASP A 381 25.84 -10.43 20.69
C ASP A 381 26.76 -10.47 19.46
N ASP A 382 28.04 -10.16 19.69
CA ASP A 382 29.16 -11.05 19.34
C ASP A 382 30.51 -10.40 19.68
N LYS A 383 31.13 -10.88 20.77
CA LYS A 383 32.55 -10.65 21.03
C LYS A 383 33.37 -11.74 20.34
N ALA A 384 34.25 -11.35 19.40
CA ALA A 384 35.67 -11.70 19.49
C ALA A 384 36.56 -11.02 18.42
N ALA A 385 37.62 -10.36 18.93
CA ALA A 385 38.93 -10.10 18.32
C ALA A 385 39.06 -8.96 17.29
N LEU A 386 39.47 -7.77 17.75
CA LEU A 386 40.88 -7.32 17.76
C LEU A 386 41.00 -5.93 18.43
N VAL A 387 42.10 -5.73 19.13
CA VAL A 387 42.36 -4.61 20.07
C VAL A 387 43.29 -3.56 19.43
N LYS A 388 43.05 -2.28 19.78
CA LYS A 388 43.85 -1.02 19.62
C LYS A 388 43.70 -0.30 18.27
N ASP A 389 43.43 1.01 18.19
CA ASP A 389 43.78 2.13 19.08
C ASP A 389 42.70 3.25 19.13
N LYS A 390 42.76 4.03 20.22
CA LYS A 390 41.99 5.26 20.49
C LYS A 390 42.36 6.39 19.52
N GLU A 391 41.40 7.22 19.12
CA GLU A 391 41.31 8.64 19.51
C GLU A 391 40.14 9.37 18.81
N GLY A 392 39.28 9.99 19.63
CA GLY A 392 38.64 11.29 19.37
C GLY A 392 37.70 11.46 18.17
N SER A 393 36.39 11.27 18.39
CA SER A 393 35.39 12.24 17.95
C SER A 393 34.12 12.06 18.80
N ARG A 394 33.77 13.07 19.60
CA ARG A 394 32.42 13.20 20.16
C ARG A 394 31.53 13.56 18.97
N ASN A 395 30.57 12.69 18.62
CA ASN A 395 29.51 13.07 17.70
C ASN A 395 28.47 13.84 18.50
N ASP A 396 28.30 15.12 18.16
CA ASP A 396 27.19 15.96 18.58
C ASP A 396 25.91 15.51 17.84
N ASN A 397 25.18 14.54 18.39
CA ASN A 397 23.91 14.07 17.80
C ASN A 397 22.68 14.26 18.72
N ASP A 398 22.84 14.91 19.87
CA ASP A 398 21.77 15.10 20.87
C ASP A 398 20.71 16.15 20.46
N GLY A 399 20.82 16.76 19.28
CA GLY A 399 19.93 17.83 18.81
C GLY A 399 18.84 17.40 17.82
N ASP A 400 18.94 16.20 17.24
CA ASP A 400 17.95 15.72 16.26
C ASP A 400 16.84 14.90 16.92
N ASP A 401 17.13 14.25 18.06
CA ASP A 401 16.18 13.41 18.79
C ASP A 401 15.05 14.21 19.45
N SER A 402 15.32 15.43 19.94
CA SER A 402 14.29 16.28 20.56
C SER A 402 13.22 16.74 19.56
N ASP A 403 13.64 17.06 18.34
CA ASP A 403 12.74 17.52 17.28
C ASP A 403 11.88 16.36 16.76
N ASP A 404 12.40 15.12 16.82
CA ASP A 404 11.65 13.89 16.52
C ASP A 404 10.57 13.59 17.54
N GLU A 405 10.93 13.70 18.81
CA GLU A 405 9.99 13.51 19.90
C GLU A 405 8.88 14.56 19.84
N GLU A 406 9.20 15.82 19.55
CA GLU A 406 8.20 16.89 19.41
C GLU A 406 7.24 16.61 18.23
N ALA A 407 7.76 16.24 17.06
CA ALA A 407 6.92 15.93 15.90
C ALA A 407 6.04 14.69 16.11
N MET A 408 6.55 13.66 16.78
CA MET A 408 5.76 12.47 17.14
C MET A 408 4.67 12.83 18.15
N LEU A 409 5.00 13.59 19.21
CA LEU A 409 4.04 13.99 20.23
C LEU A 409 2.96 14.88 19.65
N GLU A 410 3.30 15.81 18.76
CA GLU A 410 2.32 16.64 18.07
C GLU A 410 1.38 15.82 17.20
N ALA A 411 1.93 14.90 16.38
CA ALA A 411 1.13 14.00 15.57
C ALA A 411 0.21 13.09 16.40
N MET A 412 0.68 12.62 17.56
CA MET A 412 -0.14 11.85 18.52
C MET A 412 -1.25 12.69 19.12
N LEU A 413 -0.96 13.93 19.54
CA LEU A 413 -1.95 14.84 20.11
C LEU A 413 -3.02 15.24 19.10
N GLU A 414 -2.66 15.40 17.83
CA GLU A 414 -3.60 15.71 16.75
C GLU A 414 -4.52 14.54 16.37
N ASN A 415 -4.15 13.30 16.73
CA ASN A 415 -4.86 12.08 16.32
C ASN A 415 -5.18 11.13 17.50
N SER A 416 -5.32 11.67 18.71
CA SER A 416 -5.48 10.89 19.96
C SER A 416 -6.59 9.84 19.89
N ASP A 417 -7.71 10.15 19.23
CA ASP A 417 -8.90 9.29 19.16
C ASP A 417 -8.67 7.95 18.44
N GLN A 418 -7.57 7.76 17.69
CA GLN A 418 -7.21 6.48 17.05
C GLN A 418 -6.04 5.78 17.72
N PHE A 419 -5.23 6.50 18.51
CA PHE A 419 -4.20 5.86 19.31
C PHE A 419 -4.80 5.06 20.46
N ASP A 420 -5.95 5.47 21.00
CA ASP A 420 -6.60 4.74 22.10
C ASP A 420 -7.15 3.35 21.68
N ASP A 421 -7.44 3.12 20.39
CA ASP A 421 -7.97 1.84 19.90
C ASP A 421 -6.87 0.79 19.62
N ASP A 422 -5.64 1.22 19.31
CA ASP A 422 -4.48 0.34 19.06
C ASP A 422 -3.59 0.14 20.31
N PHE A 423 -3.87 0.83 21.43
CA PHE A 423 -2.99 0.92 22.60
C PHE A 423 -3.48 0.15 23.85
N ASP A 424 -4.60 -0.55 23.76
CA ASP A 424 -5.12 -1.38 24.87
C ASP A 424 -4.47 -2.78 24.98
N ASP A 425 -3.54 -3.14 24.08
CA ASP A 425 -2.89 -4.47 24.05
C ASP A 425 -1.44 -4.53 24.58
N GLU A 426 -0.93 -3.48 25.22
CA GLU A 426 0.32 -3.57 25.98
C GLU A 426 0.06 -3.63 27.50
N TYR A 427 0.01 -4.88 27.98
CA TYR A 427 0.04 -5.26 29.38
C TYR A 427 1.07 -4.45 30.19
N TYR A 428 0.59 -3.59 31.09
CA TYR A 428 1.38 -3.10 32.21
C TYR A 428 1.67 -4.27 33.17
N ASP A 429 2.86 -4.86 33.04
CA ASP A 429 3.42 -5.74 34.06
C ASP A 429 3.96 -4.88 35.20
N SER A 430 3.07 -4.42 36.09
CA SER A 430 3.47 -3.79 37.35
C SER A 430 3.45 -4.82 38.48
N ASP A 431 4.48 -5.66 38.52
CA ASP A 431 4.86 -6.39 39.73
C ASP A 431 5.48 -5.39 40.73
N ASP A 432 4.65 -4.76 41.57
CA ASP A 432 5.12 -4.22 42.85
C ASP A 432 4.49 -4.98 44.03
N CYS A 433 5.39 -5.69 44.72
CA CYS A 433 5.15 -6.52 45.88
C CYS A 433 4.87 -5.67 47.12
N GLY A 434 3.61 -5.22 47.27
CA GLY A 434 3.15 -4.46 48.44
C GLY A 434 2.27 -5.26 49.39
N LYS A 435 2.87 -6.00 50.33
CA LYS A 435 2.21 -6.70 51.44
C LYS A 435 1.13 -5.84 52.13
N HIS A 436 -0.13 -6.26 52.15
CA HIS A 436 -1.00 -6.01 53.31
C HIS A 436 -2.02 -7.12 53.60
N LYS A 437 -2.03 -7.51 54.87
CA LYS A 437 -2.77 -8.62 55.47
C LYS A 437 -4.27 -8.36 55.55
N SER A 438 -5.03 -9.42 55.28
CA SER A 438 -6.42 -9.69 55.69
C SER A 438 -6.86 -9.01 57.00
N LYS A 439 -8.08 -8.45 56.98
CA LYS A 439 -9.07 -8.58 58.08
C LYS A 439 -10.50 -8.25 57.64
N ARG A 440 -11.36 -9.27 57.78
CA ARG A 440 -12.82 -9.29 58.03
C ARG A 440 -13.49 -7.96 58.47
N ALA A 441 -14.68 -7.69 57.92
CA ALA A 441 -16.01 -7.63 58.58
C ALA A 441 -17.05 -7.10 57.57
N ARG A 442 -18.04 -7.87 57.10
CA ARG A 442 -19.39 -8.12 57.66
C ARG A 442 -20.21 -6.86 58.01
N ILE A 443 -21.38 -6.79 57.35
CA ILE A 443 -22.69 -6.22 57.73
C ILE A 443 -22.98 -4.81 57.22
N GLY A 444 -24.13 -4.71 56.54
CA GLY A 444 -24.80 -3.50 56.09
C GLY A 444 -25.72 -3.81 54.94
#